data_AF-A0A939WVN7-F1
#
_entry.id   AF-A0A939WVN7-F1
#
_cell.length_a   1.000
_cell.length_b   1.000
_cell.length_c   1.000
_cell.angle_alpha   90.00
_cell.angle_beta   90.00
_cell.angle_gamma   90.00
#
_symmetry.space_group_name_H-M   'P 1'
#
loop_
_entity.id
_entity.type
_entity.pdbx_description
1 polymer ?
#
loop_
_entity_poly.entity_id
_entity_poly.type
_entity_poly.pdbx_seq_one_letter_code
_entity_poly.pdbx_strand_id
1 'polypeptide(L)'
;REYLSEIGVHSLKEIIGHTELIEVALPATAATTAADSALGGSPAESKWRTIDFARLLHKPETDKALYWDRGAFTRVAGVKDEDIIRAAEKAIDRQEEVSLDYAIKNTDRAVGTMLSGVIAKKYGEAGLPDSTIKIKFKGSAGQSFGAFAVRGLDLRLEGECNDYFGKGLSGGRISILPPARRSDDFRAEDNIIAGNTGLYGATSGELYINGKVGERFGVRNSGAIAVIEGAGDHCCEYMTGGRVVVLGKTGRNFAAGMSGGVAYVYDPDHTFDYFCNMDMVELSLVEDSISRKELLELIRQHYLHTGSALAGRMLDDWHRYIDDFIQVVPIEYKRVLQEEQNRKLQEKIANIQRDY
;
A
#
# COMPACT_ATOMS: atom_id res chain seq x y z
N ARG A 1 -37.45 12.71 12.48
CA ARG A 1 -38.61 12.08 13.15
C ARG A 1 -39.84 12.96 13.03
N GLU A 2 -39.73 14.26 13.32
CA GLU A 2 -40.79 15.26 13.06
C GLU A 2 -41.27 15.22 11.61
N TYR A 3 -40.36 15.38 10.63
CA TYR A 3 -40.72 15.28 9.20
C TYR A 3 -41.36 13.94 8.79
N LEU A 4 -40.94 12.83 9.40
CA LEU A 4 -41.55 11.52 9.14
C LEU A 4 -43.00 11.49 9.64
N SER A 5 -43.23 12.04 10.84
CA SER A 5 -44.58 12.18 11.39
C SER A 5 -45.45 13.14 10.57
N GLU A 6 -44.87 14.22 10.06
CA GLU A 6 -45.57 15.22 9.24
C GLU A 6 -46.07 14.63 7.91
N ILE A 7 -45.26 13.79 7.27
CA ILE A 7 -45.62 13.07 6.04
C ILE A 7 -46.35 11.74 6.30
N GLY A 8 -46.67 11.42 7.57
CA GLY A 8 -47.50 10.27 7.94
C GLY A 8 -46.81 8.90 7.94
N VAL A 9 -45.49 8.84 8.06
CA VAL A 9 -44.71 7.58 8.10
C VAL A 9 -44.00 7.39 9.44
N HIS A 10 -43.72 6.13 9.80
CA HIS A 10 -43.19 5.80 11.13
C HIS A 10 -41.68 5.55 11.15
N SER A 11 -41.07 5.36 9.98
CA SER A 11 -39.65 5.07 9.85
C SER A 11 -39.06 5.61 8.55
N LEU A 12 -37.74 5.83 8.54
CA LEU A 12 -37.01 6.22 7.32
C LEU A 12 -37.16 5.16 6.22
N LYS A 13 -37.29 3.89 6.60
CA LYS A 13 -37.40 2.75 5.69
C LYS A 13 -38.62 2.84 4.77
N GLU A 14 -39.71 3.43 5.26
CA GLU A 14 -40.96 3.60 4.51
C GLU A 14 -40.87 4.64 3.38
N ILE A 15 -39.82 5.46 3.36
CA ILE A 15 -39.68 6.55 2.37
C ILE A 15 -38.44 6.43 1.49
N ILE A 16 -37.59 5.42 1.72
CA ILE A 16 -36.41 5.19 0.87
C ILE A 16 -36.87 4.85 -0.55
N GLY A 17 -36.37 5.61 -1.53
CA GLY A 17 -36.67 5.42 -2.95
C GLY A 17 -38.04 5.93 -3.40
N HIS A 18 -38.85 6.50 -2.48
CA HIS A 18 -40.17 7.06 -2.79
C HIS A 18 -40.06 8.51 -3.30
N THR A 19 -39.60 8.68 -4.56
CA THR A 19 -39.46 10.01 -5.20
C THR A 19 -40.80 10.71 -5.41
N GLU A 20 -41.93 9.99 -5.39
CA GLU A 20 -43.27 10.58 -5.44
C GLU A 20 -43.60 11.47 -4.24
N LEU A 21 -42.83 11.37 -3.15
CA LEU A 21 -42.97 12.23 -1.97
C LEU A 21 -42.23 13.57 -2.13
N ILE A 22 -41.62 13.83 -3.29
CA ILE A 22 -40.82 15.02 -3.58
C ILE A 22 -41.50 15.83 -4.68
N GLU A 23 -41.79 17.10 -4.38
CA GLU A 23 -42.36 18.04 -5.33
C GLU A 23 -41.39 19.19 -5.63
N VAL A 24 -41.42 19.70 -6.87
CA VAL A 24 -40.61 20.88 -7.26
C VAL A 24 -41.29 22.13 -6.72
N ALA A 25 -40.69 22.74 -5.70
CA ALA A 25 -41.13 24.03 -5.20
C ALA A 25 -40.82 25.14 -6.23
N LEU A 26 -41.85 25.77 -6.78
CA LEU A 26 -41.72 26.95 -7.63
C LEU A 26 -41.61 28.20 -6.74
N PRO A 27 -40.72 29.17 -7.04
CA PRO A 27 -40.63 30.41 -6.28
C PRO A 27 -41.97 31.15 -6.26
N ALA A 28 -42.39 31.62 -5.08
CA ALA A 28 -43.67 32.33 -4.86
C ALA A 28 -43.82 33.61 -5.71
N THR A 29 -42.73 34.15 -6.26
CA THR A 29 -42.73 35.30 -7.18
C THR A 29 -43.16 34.96 -8.61
N ALA A 30 -43.50 33.69 -8.91
CA ALA A 30 -44.12 33.30 -10.18
C ALA A 30 -45.60 33.67 -10.29
N ALA A 31 -46.21 34.22 -9.24
CA ALA A 31 -47.44 35.01 -9.35
C ALA A 31 -47.09 36.41 -9.88
N THR A 32 -46.75 36.50 -11.17
CA THR A 32 -46.69 37.79 -11.87
C THR A 32 -48.09 38.41 -11.86
N THR A 33 -48.28 39.37 -10.98
CA THR A 33 -49.21 40.47 -11.18
C THR A 33 -48.85 41.17 -12.50
N ALA A 34 -49.85 41.73 -13.17
CA ALA A 34 -49.76 42.33 -14.51
C ALA A 34 -48.83 43.57 -14.65
N ALA A 35 -47.92 43.82 -13.70
CA ALA A 35 -47.16 45.06 -13.59
C ALA A 35 -45.78 45.07 -14.29
N ASP A 36 -45.23 43.92 -14.71
CA ASP A 36 -43.90 43.86 -15.35
C ASP A 36 -43.92 44.06 -16.88
N SER A 37 -45.07 44.41 -17.47
CA SER A 37 -45.21 44.60 -18.93
C SER A 37 -44.80 45.99 -19.44
N ALA A 38 -44.31 46.90 -18.58
CA ALA A 38 -44.10 48.30 -18.94
C ALA A 38 -42.67 48.70 -19.34
N LEU A 39 -41.68 47.80 -19.32
CA LEU A 39 -40.30 48.13 -19.69
C LEU A 39 -39.66 47.05 -20.56
N GLY A 40 -40.09 46.96 -21.83
CA GLY A 40 -39.27 46.72 -23.03
C GLY A 40 -38.14 45.68 -23.06
N GLY A 41 -38.04 44.74 -22.13
CA GLY A 41 -37.07 43.65 -22.11
C GLY A 41 -37.82 42.33 -22.06
N SER A 42 -37.42 41.36 -22.91
CA SER A 42 -37.94 39.99 -22.83
C SER A 42 -37.92 39.53 -21.36
N PRO A 43 -38.97 38.91 -20.81
CA PRO A 43 -38.89 38.30 -19.50
C PRO A 43 -37.77 37.28 -19.62
N ALA A 44 -36.60 37.58 -19.05
CA ALA A 44 -35.54 36.61 -18.96
C ALA A 44 -36.15 35.47 -18.17
N GLU A 45 -36.50 34.37 -18.86
CA GLU A 45 -36.91 33.13 -18.21
C GLU A 45 -35.87 32.89 -17.14
N SER A 46 -36.30 33.05 -15.89
CA SER A 46 -35.36 33.05 -14.79
C SER A 46 -34.59 31.73 -14.87
N LYS A 47 -33.25 31.76 -14.75
CA LYS A 47 -32.36 30.60 -14.96
C LYS A 47 -32.80 29.32 -14.22
N TRP A 48 -33.62 29.43 -13.17
CA TRP A 48 -34.20 28.29 -12.48
C TRP A 48 -35.21 27.49 -13.32
N ARG A 49 -35.91 28.12 -14.28
CA ARG A 49 -36.86 27.46 -15.19
C ARG A 49 -36.20 26.53 -16.20
N THR A 50 -34.90 26.67 -16.43
CA THR A 50 -34.14 25.80 -17.32
C THR A 50 -33.63 24.53 -16.63
N ILE A 51 -33.93 24.35 -15.34
CA ILE A 51 -33.52 23.16 -14.58
C ILE A 51 -34.61 22.09 -14.69
N ASP A 52 -34.25 20.96 -15.28
CA ASP A 52 -35.10 19.78 -15.40
C ASP A 52 -34.77 18.76 -14.29
N PHE A 53 -35.74 18.53 -13.39
CA PHE A 53 -35.64 17.57 -12.29
C PHE A 53 -36.14 16.17 -12.65
N ALA A 54 -36.60 15.92 -13.88
CA ALA A 54 -37.17 14.63 -14.27
C ALA A 54 -36.24 13.45 -13.96
N ARG A 55 -34.92 13.61 -14.13
CA ARG A 55 -33.93 12.56 -13.80
C ARG A 55 -33.79 12.28 -12.31
N LEU A 56 -34.02 13.28 -11.46
CA LEU A 56 -33.95 13.14 -10.00
C LEU A 56 -35.24 12.52 -9.44
N LEU A 57 -36.38 12.90 -10.01
CA LEU A 57 -37.71 12.49 -9.56
C LEU A 57 -38.21 11.18 -10.20
N HIS A 58 -37.52 10.69 -11.24
CA HIS A 58 -37.90 9.47 -11.92
C HIS A 58 -37.94 8.27 -10.97
N LYS A 59 -39.12 7.66 -10.85
CA LYS A 59 -39.33 6.40 -10.18
C LYS A 59 -39.36 5.27 -11.20
N PRO A 60 -38.41 4.32 -11.17
CA PRO A 60 -38.46 3.14 -12.03
C PRO A 60 -39.70 2.29 -11.71
N GLU A 61 -40.37 1.78 -12.73
CA GLU A 61 -41.43 0.79 -12.56
C GLU A 61 -40.81 -0.54 -12.09
N THR A 62 -41.22 -1.01 -10.91
CA THR A 62 -40.73 -2.25 -10.32
C THR A 62 -41.76 -2.81 -9.34
N ASP A 63 -41.84 -4.14 -9.27
CA ASP A 63 -42.60 -4.90 -8.27
C ASP A 63 -41.78 -5.21 -7.00
N LYS A 64 -40.48 -4.85 -7.01
CA LYS A 64 -39.55 -5.07 -5.91
C LYS A 64 -39.59 -3.93 -4.89
N ALA A 65 -39.16 -4.22 -3.67
CA ALA A 65 -38.97 -3.20 -2.64
C ALA A 65 -37.98 -2.10 -3.11
N LEU A 66 -38.33 -0.84 -2.83
CA LEU A 66 -37.50 0.34 -3.18
C LEU A 66 -36.33 0.56 -2.22
N TYR A 67 -36.21 -0.28 -1.20
CA TYR A 67 -35.14 -0.29 -0.23
C TYR A 67 -34.50 -1.68 -0.18
N TRP A 68 -33.22 -1.73 0.16
CA TRP A 68 -32.51 -2.99 0.39
C TRP A 68 -33.03 -3.66 1.67
N ASP A 69 -33.65 -4.83 1.55
CA ASP A 69 -34.43 -5.48 2.63
C ASP A 69 -33.72 -6.63 3.35
N ARG A 70 -32.38 -6.71 3.23
CA ARG A 70 -31.47 -7.65 3.91
C ARG A 70 -31.29 -8.99 3.18
N GLY A 71 -30.71 -8.96 1.99
CA GLY A 71 -29.83 -10.07 1.62
C GLY A 71 -28.76 -10.25 2.71
N ALA A 72 -28.51 -11.49 3.15
CA ALA A 72 -27.43 -11.77 4.09
C ALA A 72 -26.11 -11.22 3.54
N PHE A 73 -25.26 -10.69 4.42
CA PHE A 73 -23.90 -10.31 4.02
C PHE A 73 -23.28 -11.51 3.31
N THR A 74 -22.94 -11.34 2.03
CA THR A 74 -22.33 -12.42 1.24
C THR A 74 -20.91 -12.59 1.73
N ARG A 75 -20.72 -13.54 2.64
CA ARG A 75 -19.38 -13.89 3.11
C ARG A 75 -18.61 -14.52 1.95
N VAL A 76 -17.39 -14.04 1.75
CA VAL A 76 -16.44 -14.70 0.85
C VAL A 76 -16.17 -16.11 1.35
N ALA A 77 -16.28 -17.11 0.47
CA ALA A 77 -16.09 -18.53 0.79
C ALA A 77 -15.27 -19.21 -0.31
N GLY A 78 -14.65 -20.35 0.00
CA GLY A 78 -13.86 -21.12 -0.98
C GLY A 78 -12.52 -20.44 -1.31
N VAL A 79 -11.96 -19.70 -0.36
CA VAL A 79 -10.66 -19.04 -0.49
C VAL A 79 -9.59 -19.81 0.25
N LYS A 80 -8.35 -19.75 -0.27
CA LYS A 80 -7.20 -20.50 0.28
C LYS A 80 -6.96 -20.25 1.77
N ASP A 81 -7.24 -19.04 2.26
CA ASP A 81 -7.07 -18.71 3.67
C ASP A 81 -7.94 -19.55 4.60
N GLU A 82 -9.09 -20.06 4.17
CA GLU A 82 -9.92 -20.94 5.02
C GLU A 82 -9.16 -22.24 5.35
N ASP A 83 -8.41 -22.79 4.39
CA ASP A 83 -7.55 -23.95 4.60
C ASP A 83 -6.35 -23.61 5.49
N ILE A 84 -5.71 -22.47 5.22
CA ILE A 84 -4.55 -22.00 5.97
C ILE A 84 -4.90 -21.76 7.44
N ILE A 85 -6.02 -21.09 7.73
CA ILE A 85 -6.47 -20.80 9.08
C ILE A 85 -6.73 -22.10 9.85
N ARG A 86 -7.37 -23.09 9.21
CA ARG A 86 -7.59 -24.41 9.83
C ARG A 86 -6.27 -25.11 10.15
N ALA A 87 -5.30 -25.07 9.22
CA ALA A 87 -4.00 -25.68 9.43
C ALA A 87 -3.16 -24.95 10.49
N ALA A 88 -3.38 -23.64 10.67
CA ALA A 88 -2.65 -22.80 11.62
C ALA A 88 -3.38 -22.61 12.97
N GLU A 89 -4.45 -23.34 13.26
CA GLU A 89 -5.27 -23.16 14.47
C GLU A 89 -4.43 -23.14 15.76
N LYS A 90 -3.52 -24.11 15.93
CA LYS A 90 -2.63 -24.17 17.10
C LYS A 90 -1.68 -22.98 17.20
N ALA A 91 -1.17 -22.49 16.07
CA ALA A 91 -0.31 -21.32 16.04
C ALA A 91 -1.09 -20.06 16.41
N ILE A 92 -2.32 -19.92 15.91
CA ILE A 92 -3.24 -18.82 16.25
C ILE A 92 -3.67 -18.92 17.72
N ASP A 93 -3.79 -20.14 18.27
CA ASP A 93 -4.33 -20.32 19.60
C ASP A 93 -3.33 -20.27 20.74
N ARG A 94 -2.17 -20.86 20.50
CA ARG A 94 -1.14 -21.14 21.49
C ARG A 94 0.21 -20.54 21.15
N GLN A 95 0.29 -19.80 20.03
CA GLN A 95 1.54 -19.20 19.54
C GLN A 95 2.63 -20.25 19.27
N GLU A 96 2.22 -21.48 18.94
CA GLU A 96 3.11 -22.57 18.53
C GLU A 96 3.61 -22.34 17.10
N GLU A 97 4.89 -22.59 16.84
CA GLU A 97 5.42 -22.46 15.49
C GLU A 97 4.82 -23.50 14.53
N VAL A 98 4.47 -23.06 13.32
CA VAL A 98 3.99 -23.94 12.25
C VAL A 98 4.64 -23.58 10.92
N SER A 99 4.96 -24.60 10.12
CA SER A 99 5.42 -24.46 8.74
C SER A 99 4.44 -25.17 7.81
N LEU A 100 3.96 -24.45 6.79
CA LEU A 100 2.97 -24.93 5.84
C LEU A 100 3.48 -24.76 4.40
N ASP A 101 3.09 -25.66 3.51
CA ASP A 101 3.43 -25.65 2.09
C ASP A 101 2.16 -25.74 1.24
N TYR A 102 2.00 -24.82 0.28
CA TYR A 102 0.84 -24.76 -0.60
C TYR A 102 1.22 -24.51 -2.07
N ALA A 103 0.42 -25.07 -2.99
CA ALA A 103 0.39 -24.58 -4.36
C ALA A 103 -0.51 -23.33 -4.45
N ILE A 104 -0.11 -22.36 -5.27
CA ILE A 104 -0.84 -21.12 -5.50
C ILE A 104 -1.03 -20.83 -7.00
N LYS A 105 -2.20 -20.30 -7.35
CA LYS A 105 -2.59 -19.90 -8.71
C LYS A 105 -3.04 -18.45 -8.71
N ASN A 106 -3.02 -17.81 -9.89
CA ASN A 106 -3.38 -16.39 -10.02
C ASN A 106 -4.84 -16.08 -9.61
N THR A 107 -5.71 -17.10 -9.57
CA THR A 107 -7.08 -17.02 -9.05
C THR A 107 -7.14 -16.95 -7.53
N ASP A 108 -6.09 -17.41 -6.84
CA ASP A 108 -5.95 -17.31 -5.39
C ASP A 108 -5.51 -15.88 -5.03
N ARG A 109 -6.49 -15.02 -4.75
CA ARG A 109 -6.29 -13.60 -4.43
C ARG A 109 -6.29 -13.38 -2.91
N ALA A 110 -5.60 -12.32 -2.47
CA ALA A 110 -5.56 -11.89 -1.07
C ALA A 110 -5.14 -13.00 -0.08
N VAL A 111 -4.27 -13.92 -0.53
CA VAL A 111 -3.78 -15.01 0.31
C VAL A 111 -2.97 -14.44 1.48
N GLY A 112 -3.28 -14.87 2.69
CA GLY A 112 -2.69 -14.40 3.95
C GLY A 112 -3.48 -13.26 4.63
N THR A 113 -4.42 -12.61 3.93
CA THR A 113 -5.18 -11.47 4.47
C THR A 113 -6.22 -11.87 5.51
N MET A 114 -7.00 -12.93 5.26
CA MET A 114 -8.01 -13.37 6.23
C MET A 114 -7.34 -13.97 7.46
N LEU A 115 -6.23 -14.71 7.28
CA LEU A 115 -5.39 -15.18 8.39
C LEU A 115 -4.91 -14.00 9.25
N SER A 116 -4.45 -12.93 8.60
CA SER A 116 -4.00 -11.71 9.29
C SER A 116 -5.14 -11.05 10.07
N GLY A 117 -6.34 -10.99 9.51
CA GLY A 117 -7.54 -10.52 10.21
C GLY A 117 -7.90 -11.35 11.44
N VAL A 118 -7.74 -12.68 11.37
CA VAL A 118 -7.95 -13.58 12.52
C VAL A 118 -6.92 -13.30 13.63
N ILE A 119 -5.64 -13.16 13.27
CA ILE A 119 -4.58 -12.85 14.23
C ILE A 119 -4.77 -11.48 14.85
N ALA A 120 -5.00 -10.44 14.04
CA ALA A 120 -5.21 -9.07 14.50
C ALA A 120 -6.43 -8.96 15.42
N LYS A 121 -7.52 -9.67 15.12
CA LYS A 121 -8.71 -9.71 15.99
C LYS A 121 -8.39 -10.24 17.39
N LYS A 122 -7.41 -11.14 17.51
CA LYS A 122 -7.06 -11.79 18.77
C LYS A 122 -5.93 -11.07 19.51
N TYR A 123 -4.92 -10.58 18.81
CA TYR A 123 -3.68 -10.06 19.38
C TYR A 123 -3.45 -8.56 19.12
N GLY A 124 -4.28 -7.92 18.31
CA GLY A 124 -4.08 -6.53 17.89
C GLY A 124 -2.74 -6.33 17.18
N GLU A 125 -2.15 -5.14 17.37
CA GLU A 125 -0.85 -4.75 16.80
C GLU A 125 0.33 -5.59 17.31
N ALA A 126 0.20 -6.25 18.48
CA ALA A 126 1.26 -7.09 19.00
C ALA A 126 1.51 -8.31 18.09
N GLY A 127 0.46 -8.80 17.40
CA GLY A 127 0.51 -9.95 16.51
C GLY A 127 0.98 -11.22 17.23
N LEU A 128 1.66 -12.09 16.47
CA LEU A 128 2.31 -13.29 17.00
C LEU A 128 3.82 -13.03 17.20
N PRO A 129 4.51 -13.86 18.00
CA PRO A 129 5.97 -13.89 18.00
C PRO A 129 6.52 -14.02 16.57
N ASP A 130 7.71 -13.47 16.33
CA ASP A 130 8.28 -13.44 14.99
C ASP A 130 8.36 -14.85 14.39
N SER A 131 8.01 -14.97 13.10
CA SER A 131 8.10 -16.22 12.36
C SER A 131 7.31 -17.40 12.96
N THR A 132 6.22 -17.14 13.70
CA THR A 132 5.35 -18.19 14.28
C THR A 132 4.63 -18.99 13.19
N ILE A 133 4.16 -18.34 12.13
CA ILE A 133 3.50 -19.03 11.01
C ILE A 133 4.33 -18.79 9.74
N LYS A 134 5.02 -19.83 9.29
CA LYS A 134 5.80 -19.83 8.04
C LYS A 134 5.00 -20.54 6.96
N ILE A 135 4.72 -19.85 5.86
CA ILE A 135 3.97 -20.44 4.74
C ILE A 135 4.77 -20.29 3.46
N LYS A 136 5.07 -21.43 2.84
CA LYS A 136 5.71 -21.51 1.55
C LYS A 136 4.67 -21.76 0.47
N PHE A 137 4.74 -20.97 -0.58
CA PHE A 137 3.88 -21.08 -1.75
C PHE A 137 4.70 -21.41 -2.98
N LYS A 138 4.14 -22.23 -3.87
CA LYS A 138 4.73 -22.53 -5.18
C LYS A 138 3.72 -22.25 -6.29
N GLY A 139 4.07 -21.39 -7.24
CA GLY A 139 3.23 -21.04 -8.38
C GLY A 139 3.09 -19.53 -8.60
N SER A 140 1.97 -19.12 -9.18
CA SER A 140 1.71 -17.71 -9.53
C SER A 140 0.68 -17.15 -8.57
N ALA A 141 1.04 -16.19 -7.72
CA ALA A 141 0.12 -15.60 -6.76
C ALA A 141 -0.80 -14.58 -7.42
N GLY A 142 -2.07 -14.62 -7.05
CA GLY A 142 -3.05 -13.64 -7.49
C GLY A 142 -2.83 -12.26 -6.88
N GLN A 143 -3.70 -11.34 -7.26
CA GLN A 143 -3.73 -9.97 -6.77
C GLN A 143 -3.78 -9.91 -5.24
N SER A 144 -3.07 -8.95 -4.64
CA SER A 144 -3.07 -8.68 -3.20
C SER A 144 -2.45 -9.77 -2.32
N PHE A 145 -1.48 -10.55 -2.83
CA PHE A 145 -0.76 -11.53 -2.03
C PHE A 145 -0.12 -10.91 -0.78
N GLY A 146 -0.40 -11.47 0.40
CA GLY A 146 0.10 -10.97 1.67
C GLY A 146 -0.41 -9.58 2.05
N ALA A 147 -1.52 -9.12 1.49
CA ALA A 147 -2.11 -7.84 1.88
C ALA A 147 -2.48 -7.84 3.37
N PHE A 148 -2.09 -6.78 4.06
CA PHE A 148 -2.26 -6.59 5.50
C PHE A 148 -1.59 -7.68 6.36
N ALA A 149 -0.54 -8.34 5.85
CA ALA A 149 0.17 -9.35 6.62
C ALA A 149 0.73 -8.76 7.93
N VAL A 150 0.32 -9.36 9.04
CA VAL A 150 0.66 -8.91 10.40
C VAL A 150 1.90 -9.62 10.95
N ARG A 151 2.45 -9.05 12.04
CA ARG A 151 3.60 -9.62 12.75
C ARG A 151 3.42 -11.10 13.10
N GLY A 152 4.47 -11.87 12.83
CA GLY A 152 4.56 -13.31 13.07
C GLY A 152 4.15 -14.18 11.89
N LEU A 153 3.69 -13.57 10.78
CA LEU A 153 3.55 -14.24 9.48
C LEU A 153 4.82 -14.09 8.64
N ASP A 154 5.32 -15.20 8.11
CA ASP A 154 6.37 -15.26 7.10
C ASP A 154 5.84 -15.97 5.85
N LEU A 155 5.63 -15.21 4.77
CA LEU A 155 5.08 -15.69 3.51
C LEU A 155 6.17 -15.75 2.46
N ARG A 156 6.59 -16.96 2.09
CA ARG A 156 7.59 -17.20 1.05
C ARG A 156 6.92 -17.71 -0.22
N LEU A 157 7.14 -17.05 -1.34
CA LEU A 157 6.63 -17.44 -2.66
C LEU A 157 7.78 -17.81 -3.59
N GLU A 158 7.82 -19.08 -3.99
CA GLU A 158 8.64 -19.56 -5.12
C GLU A 158 7.79 -19.51 -6.40
N GLY A 159 8.01 -18.47 -7.20
CA GLY A 159 7.25 -18.18 -8.40
C GLY A 159 7.10 -16.68 -8.63
N GLU A 160 5.93 -16.25 -9.07
CA GLU A 160 5.65 -14.86 -9.46
C GLU A 160 4.38 -14.34 -8.78
N CYS A 161 4.21 -13.03 -8.72
CA CYS A 161 3.04 -12.40 -8.09
C CYS A 161 2.43 -11.29 -8.96
N ASN A 162 1.11 -11.21 -8.96
CA ASN A 162 0.38 -10.10 -9.59
C ASN A 162 0.40 -8.84 -8.70
N ASP A 163 -0.36 -7.80 -9.07
CA ASP A 163 -0.32 -6.49 -8.42
C ASP A 163 -0.76 -6.50 -6.94
N TYR A 164 -0.45 -5.41 -6.23
CA TYR A 164 -0.83 -5.13 -4.85
C TYR A 164 -0.26 -6.10 -3.80
N PHE A 165 0.81 -6.83 -4.11
CA PHE A 165 1.50 -7.65 -3.12
C PHE A 165 1.97 -6.80 -1.94
N GLY A 166 1.79 -7.32 -0.73
CA GLY A 166 2.09 -6.59 0.51
C GLY A 166 1.32 -5.27 0.67
N LYS A 167 0.18 -5.08 -0.02
CA LYS A 167 -0.68 -3.90 0.19
C LYS A 167 -1.00 -3.76 1.67
N GLY A 168 -0.71 -2.59 2.25
CA GLY A 168 -0.93 -2.31 3.66
C GLY A 168 -0.18 -3.25 4.60
N LEU A 169 1.01 -3.74 4.21
CA LEU A 169 1.84 -4.60 5.06
C LEU A 169 1.97 -3.99 6.47
N SER A 170 1.76 -4.82 7.50
CA SER A 170 1.57 -4.40 8.88
C SER A 170 2.37 -5.26 9.86
N GLY A 171 3.65 -5.49 9.54
CA GLY A 171 4.60 -6.17 10.41
C GLY A 171 4.95 -7.61 10.01
N GLY A 172 4.26 -8.18 9.02
CA GLY A 172 4.61 -9.48 8.44
C GLY A 172 5.87 -9.41 7.57
N ARG A 173 6.39 -10.59 7.23
CA ARG A 173 7.51 -10.78 6.30
C ARG A 173 7.03 -11.46 5.03
N ILE A 174 7.43 -10.94 3.88
CA ILE A 174 7.12 -11.51 2.56
C ILE A 174 8.43 -11.67 1.78
N SER A 175 8.64 -12.85 1.21
CA SER A 175 9.74 -13.10 0.27
C SER A 175 9.21 -13.68 -1.05
N ILE A 176 9.62 -13.10 -2.19
CA ILE A 176 9.24 -13.57 -3.52
C ILE A 176 10.52 -13.87 -4.29
N LEU A 177 10.63 -15.09 -4.81
CA LEU A 177 11.82 -15.53 -5.51
C LEU A 177 11.46 -16.46 -6.68
N PRO A 178 12.32 -16.53 -7.71
CA PRO A 178 12.08 -17.40 -8.85
C PRO A 178 12.02 -18.87 -8.42
N PRO A 179 11.31 -19.72 -9.19
CA PRO A 179 11.27 -21.15 -8.90
C PRO A 179 12.69 -21.76 -8.91
N ALA A 180 12.92 -22.76 -8.05
CA ALA A 180 14.21 -23.44 -7.96
C ALA A 180 14.60 -24.15 -9.27
N ARG A 181 13.60 -24.62 -10.04
CA ARG A 181 13.79 -25.20 -11.37
C ARG A 181 13.69 -24.10 -12.42
N ARG A 182 14.80 -23.41 -12.66
CA ARG A 182 14.98 -22.43 -13.73
C ARG A 182 16.18 -22.83 -14.57
N SER A 183 16.29 -22.28 -15.77
CA SER A 183 17.47 -22.49 -16.61
C SER A 183 18.70 -21.82 -15.99
N ASP A 184 19.88 -22.37 -16.25
CA ASP A 184 21.15 -21.87 -15.66
C ASP A 184 21.51 -20.44 -16.13
N ASP A 185 20.96 -20.01 -17.27
CA ASP A 185 21.10 -18.66 -17.84
C ASP A 185 20.05 -17.67 -17.31
N PHE A 186 19.09 -18.12 -16.49
CA PHE A 186 18.07 -17.23 -15.94
C PHE A 186 18.68 -16.27 -14.89
N ARG A 187 18.54 -14.97 -15.16
CA ARG A 187 18.94 -13.89 -14.28
C ARG A 187 17.71 -13.22 -13.68
N ALA A 188 17.55 -13.32 -12.38
CA ALA A 188 16.37 -12.79 -11.70
C ALA A 188 16.32 -11.26 -11.80
N GLU A 189 17.48 -10.63 -11.65
CA GLU A 189 17.68 -9.18 -11.72
C GLU A 189 17.30 -8.57 -13.07
N ASP A 190 17.09 -9.38 -14.11
CA ASP A 190 16.71 -8.93 -15.45
C ASP A 190 15.19 -9.05 -15.72
N ASN A 191 14.45 -9.77 -14.87
CA ASN A 191 13.08 -10.20 -15.15
C ASN A 191 12.07 -9.64 -14.14
N ILE A 192 10.86 -9.32 -14.62
CA ILE A 192 9.73 -8.94 -13.76
C ILE A 192 9.20 -10.21 -13.07
N ILE A 193 9.08 -10.16 -11.75
CA ILE A 193 8.57 -11.26 -10.92
C ILE A 193 7.34 -10.85 -10.11
N ALA A 194 7.13 -9.55 -9.89
CA ALA A 194 5.97 -9.02 -9.19
C ALA A 194 5.38 -7.81 -9.91
N GLY A 195 4.06 -7.67 -9.85
CA GLY A 195 3.32 -6.62 -10.58
C GLY A 195 3.46 -5.20 -10.01
N ASN A 196 2.41 -4.41 -10.17
CA ASN A 196 2.37 -2.99 -9.80
C ASN A 196 1.93 -2.76 -8.35
N THR A 197 2.18 -1.55 -7.86
CA THR A 197 1.59 -1.02 -6.62
C THR A 197 1.84 -1.92 -5.39
N GLY A 198 3.00 -2.58 -5.37
CA GLY A 198 3.47 -3.34 -4.21
C GLY A 198 3.73 -2.42 -3.01
N LEU A 199 3.46 -2.91 -1.80
CA LEU A 199 3.57 -2.15 -0.53
C LEU A 199 2.70 -0.89 -0.43
N TYR A 200 1.60 -0.81 -1.19
CA TYR A 200 0.73 0.35 -1.12
C TYR A 200 0.25 0.62 0.30
N GLY A 201 0.66 1.75 0.89
CA GLY A 201 0.23 2.17 2.22
C GLY A 201 0.75 1.28 3.36
N ALA A 202 1.83 0.53 3.14
CA ALA A 202 2.44 -0.29 4.17
C ALA A 202 2.92 0.55 5.36
N THR A 203 2.74 0.05 6.58
CA THR A 203 3.07 0.78 7.83
C THR A 203 4.26 0.17 8.56
N SER A 204 4.49 -1.13 8.39
CA SER A 204 5.61 -1.86 9.00
C SER A 204 5.76 -3.23 8.32
N GLY A 205 6.82 -3.97 8.65
CA GLY A 205 7.10 -5.28 8.07
C GLY A 205 8.18 -5.25 7.00
N GLU A 206 8.46 -6.41 6.44
CA GLU A 206 9.62 -6.65 5.59
C GLU A 206 9.22 -7.33 4.27
N LEU A 207 9.79 -6.88 3.16
CA LEU A 207 9.56 -7.43 1.82
C LEU A 207 10.87 -7.63 1.05
N TYR A 208 11.14 -8.85 0.61
CA TYR A 208 12.35 -9.19 -0.14
C TYR A 208 11.98 -9.82 -1.48
N ILE A 209 12.38 -9.22 -2.60
CA ILE A 209 12.01 -9.68 -3.94
C ILE A 209 13.25 -9.89 -4.81
N ASN A 210 13.50 -11.15 -5.17
CA ASN A 210 14.57 -11.54 -6.08
C ASN A 210 14.06 -11.42 -7.53
N GLY A 211 14.09 -10.19 -8.03
CA GLY A 211 13.67 -9.80 -9.37
C GLY A 211 13.11 -8.38 -9.43
N LYS A 212 12.69 -7.96 -10.64
CA LYS A 212 12.09 -6.64 -10.87
C LYS A 212 10.61 -6.62 -10.50
N VAL A 213 10.15 -5.46 -10.07
CA VAL A 213 8.74 -5.17 -9.83
C VAL A 213 8.21 -4.15 -10.85
N GLY A 214 6.89 -4.09 -10.98
CA GLY A 214 6.21 -3.11 -11.83
C GLY A 214 6.26 -1.67 -11.31
N GLU A 215 5.28 -0.89 -11.76
CA GLU A 215 5.15 0.53 -11.46
C GLU A 215 4.63 0.79 -10.04
N ARG A 216 4.86 2.00 -9.52
CA ARG A 216 4.36 2.48 -8.22
C ARG A 216 4.72 1.59 -7.04
N PHE A 217 5.88 0.93 -7.10
CA PHE A 217 6.38 0.17 -5.97
C PHE A 217 6.64 1.09 -4.77
N GLY A 218 6.21 0.69 -3.57
CA GLY A 218 6.39 1.48 -2.35
C GLY A 218 5.53 2.73 -2.29
N VAL A 219 4.49 2.84 -3.13
CA VAL A 219 3.61 4.02 -3.13
C VAL A 219 2.96 4.19 -1.75
N ARG A 220 3.10 5.38 -1.16
CA ARG A 220 2.63 5.67 0.21
C ARG A 220 3.18 4.73 1.29
N ASN A 221 4.34 4.10 1.08
CA ASN A 221 5.01 3.36 2.15
C ASN A 221 5.30 4.32 3.32
N SER A 222 4.88 3.91 4.51
CA SER A 222 4.93 4.71 5.73
C SER A 222 5.83 4.09 6.80
N GLY A 223 6.42 2.91 6.55
CA GLY A 223 7.29 2.28 7.54
C GLY A 223 7.79 0.87 7.23
N ALA A 224 7.40 0.25 6.12
CA ALA A 224 7.92 -1.05 5.74
C ALA A 224 9.35 -0.96 5.17
N ILE A 225 10.09 -2.05 5.33
CA ILE A 225 11.42 -2.26 4.77
C ILE A 225 11.26 -3.13 3.52
N ALA A 226 11.94 -2.76 2.44
CA ALA A 226 11.93 -3.55 1.22
C ALA A 226 13.28 -3.59 0.51
N VAL A 227 13.60 -4.73 -0.10
CA VAL A 227 14.72 -4.89 -1.02
C VAL A 227 14.23 -5.59 -2.29
N ILE A 228 14.48 -4.95 -3.44
CA ILE A 228 14.06 -5.40 -4.78
C ILE A 228 15.21 -5.26 -5.78
N GLU A 229 15.14 -5.91 -6.95
CA GLU A 229 16.24 -5.91 -7.93
C GLU A 229 15.98 -5.02 -9.16
N GLY A 230 14.92 -4.22 -9.10
CA GLY A 230 14.58 -3.19 -10.09
C GLY A 230 13.10 -2.83 -9.99
N ALA A 231 12.74 -1.65 -10.47
CA ALA A 231 11.37 -1.15 -10.39
C ALA A 231 10.96 -0.43 -11.69
N GLY A 232 9.65 -0.39 -11.95
CA GLY A 232 9.07 0.46 -12.99
C GLY A 232 9.01 1.94 -12.59
N ASP A 233 8.16 2.70 -13.31
CA ASP A 233 7.95 4.13 -13.07
C ASP A 233 7.30 4.39 -11.69
N HIS A 234 7.50 5.59 -11.13
CA HIS A 234 6.87 6.06 -9.89
C HIS A 234 7.23 5.25 -8.63
N CYS A 235 8.41 4.63 -8.58
CA CYS A 235 8.87 3.96 -7.38
C CYS A 235 9.04 4.98 -6.22
N CYS A 236 8.61 4.59 -5.01
CA CYS A 236 8.58 5.41 -3.79
C CYS A 236 7.71 6.67 -3.87
N GLU A 237 6.73 6.73 -4.79
CA GLU A 237 5.80 7.85 -4.89
C GLU A 237 5.02 8.05 -3.59
N TYR A 238 4.96 9.28 -3.06
CA TYR A 238 4.29 9.62 -1.81
C TYR A 238 4.75 8.83 -0.56
N MET A 239 5.96 8.23 -0.58
CA MET A 239 6.51 7.54 0.58
C MET A 239 6.76 8.53 1.73
N THR A 240 6.31 8.16 2.93
CA THR A 240 6.39 8.99 4.15
C THR A 240 7.20 8.34 5.27
N GLY A 241 7.69 7.11 5.07
CA GLY A 241 8.52 6.39 6.02
C GLY A 241 8.94 5.02 5.51
N GLY A 242 9.85 4.36 6.24
CA GLY A 242 10.38 3.05 5.86
C GLY A 242 11.71 3.12 5.12
N ARG A 243 12.17 1.95 4.63
CA ARG A 243 13.42 1.81 3.86
C ARG A 243 13.14 1.05 2.57
N VAL A 244 13.62 1.54 1.44
CA VAL A 244 13.53 0.83 0.16
C VAL A 244 14.91 0.73 -0.49
N VAL A 245 15.36 -0.47 -0.81
CA VAL A 245 16.60 -0.72 -1.54
C VAL A 245 16.26 -1.27 -2.91
N VAL A 246 16.79 -0.65 -3.96
CA VAL A 246 16.68 -1.11 -5.35
C VAL A 246 18.06 -1.48 -5.86
N LEU A 247 18.30 -2.78 -6.09
CA LEU A 247 19.59 -3.32 -6.53
C LEU A 247 19.80 -3.25 -8.04
N GLY A 248 18.97 -2.48 -8.75
CA GLY A 248 19.00 -2.39 -10.21
C GLY A 248 18.24 -1.17 -10.73
N LYS A 249 17.93 -1.17 -12.02
CA LYS A 249 17.35 -0.01 -12.71
C LYS A 249 15.95 0.32 -12.20
N THR A 250 15.65 1.62 -12.18
CA THR A 250 14.33 2.18 -11.87
C THR A 250 13.72 2.82 -13.11
N GLY A 251 12.39 2.94 -13.12
CA GLY A 251 11.68 3.79 -14.08
C GLY A 251 11.73 5.27 -13.70
N ARG A 252 10.99 6.08 -14.45
CA ARG A 252 10.92 7.54 -14.32
C ARG A 252 10.17 7.98 -13.08
N ASN A 253 10.38 9.25 -12.71
CA ASN A 253 9.64 9.94 -11.66
C ASN A 253 9.71 9.23 -10.30
N PHE A 254 10.88 8.64 -10.00
CA PHE A 254 11.20 8.05 -8.71
C PHE A 254 11.08 9.12 -7.61
N ALA A 255 10.54 8.73 -6.45
CA ALA A 255 10.39 9.58 -5.25
C ALA A 255 9.50 10.83 -5.41
N ALA A 256 8.66 10.89 -6.44
CA ALA A 256 7.71 12.00 -6.57
C ALA A 256 6.79 12.10 -5.34
N GLY A 257 6.76 13.28 -4.71
CA GLY A 257 5.99 13.52 -3.49
C GLY A 257 6.48 12.74 -2.26
N MET A 258 7.67 12.13 -2.30
CA MET A 258 8.27 11.45 -1.17
C MET A 258 8.65 12.47 -0.09
N SER A 259 8.05 12.35 1.09
CA SER A 259 8.20 13.30 2.21
C SER A 259 8.82 12.69 3.46
N GLY A 260 9.01 11.37 3.51
CA GLY A 260 9.75 10.71 4.59
C GLY A 260 10.29 9.33 4.22
N GLY A 261 11.22 8.83 5.04
CA GLY A 261 11.93 7.56 4.81
C GLY A 261 13.22 7.73 4.02
N VAL A 262 13.88 6.60 3.73
CA VAL A 262 15.16 6.55 3.00
C VAL A 262 15.06 5.51 1.90
N ALA A 263 15.54 5.84 0.70
CA ALA A 263 15.76 4.86 -0.35
C ALA A 263 17.23 4.78 -0.75
N TYR A 264 17.67 3.60 -1.16
CA TYR A 264 19.01 3.33 -1.70
C TYR A 264 18.85 2.72 -3.08
N VAL A 265 19.53 3.27 -4.08
CA VAL A 265 19.46 2.80 -5.47
C VAL A 265 20.87 2.51 -5.97
N TYR A 266 21.06 1.30 -6.51
CA TYR A 266 22.30 0.94 -7.19
C TYR A 266 22.31 1.56 -8.59
N ASP A 267 23.24 2.49 -8.83
CA ASP A 267 23.36 3.27 -10.06
C ASP A 267 24.77 3.16 -10.67
N PRO A 268 25.12 1.99 -11.25
CA PRO A 268 26.44 1.78 -11.85
C PRO A 268 26.69 2.61 -13.12
N ASP A 269 25.64 3.15 -13.73
CA ASP A 269 25.72 3.96 -14.95
C ASP A 269 25.80 5.47 -14.61
N HIS A 270 25.62 5.87 -13.34
CA HIS A 270 25.55 7.27 -12.89
C HIS A 270 24.53 8.11 -13.66
N THR A 271 23.33 7.57 -13.86
CA THR A 271 22.23 8.21 -14.63
C THR A 271 20.94 8.34 -13.83
N PHE A 272 20.92 7.95 -12.55
CA PHE A 272 19.71 7.87 -11.75
C PHE A 272 19.04 9.24 -11.53
N ASP A 273 19.82 10.33 -11.52
CA ASP A 273 19.32 11.70 -11.40
C ASP A 273 18.28 12.06 -12.48
N TYR A 274 18.44 11.53 -13.70
CA TYR A 274 17.46 11.70 -14.78
C TYR A 274 16.10 11.02 -14.50
N PHE A 275 16.11 9.95 -13.71
CA PHE A 275 14.92 9.16 -13.38
C PHE A 275 14.27 9.61 -12.07
N CYS A 276 14.93 10.45 -11.28
CA CYS A 276 14.46 10.92 -9.99
C CYS A 276 13.71 12.26 -10.08
N ASN A 277 12.56 12.35 -9.42
CA ASN A 277 11.89 13.62 -9.21
C ASN A 277 12.53 14.34 -8.04
N MET A 278 13.23 15.44 -8.33
CA MET A 278 14.02 16.21 -7.37
C MET A 278 13.22 17.30 -6.63
N ASP A 279 11.89 17.33 -6.73
CA ASP A 279 11.07 18.41 -6.16
C ASP A 279 11.13 18.46 -4.62
N MET A 280 11.24 17.29 -3.97
CA MET A 280 11.17 17.16 -2.51
C MET A 280 12.32 16.36 -1.90
N VAL A 281 13.18 15.77 -2.73
CA VAL A 281 14.27 14.89 -2.30
C VAL A 281 15.60 15.41 -2.78
N GLU A 282 16.66 14.98 -2.10
CA GLU A 282 18.03 15.14 -2.52
C GLU A 282 18.71 13.78 -2.70
N LEU A 283 19.73 13.78 -3.55
CA LEU A 283 20.57 12.63 -3.84
C LEU A 283 21.94 12.84 -3.20
N SER A 284 22.45 11.83 -2.53
CA SER A 284 23.80 11.83 -1.98
C SER A 284 24.45 10.46 -2.08
N LEU A 285 25.77 10.42 -2.17
CA LEU A 285 26.53 9.18 -2.02
C LEU A 285 26.36 8.63 -0.60
N VAL A 286 26.48 7.31 -0.44
CA VAL A 286 26.40 6.64 0.87
C VAL A 286 27.74 6.73 1.60
N GLU A 287 28.11 7.91 2.08
CA GLU A 287 29.44 8.14 2.66
C GLU A 287 29.52 7.72 4.13
N ASP A 288 28.48 8.00 4.91
CA ASP A 288 28.53 7.83 6.36
C ASP A 288 28.48 6.35 6.77
N SER A 289 29.19 6.03 7.86
CA SER A 289 29.32 4.65 8.32
C SER A 289 28.01 4.02 8.80
N ILE A 290 27.00 4.81 9.16
CA ILE A 290 25.70 4.31 9.65
C ILE A 290 24.88 3.84 8.46
N SER A 291 24.70 4.69 7.45
CA SER A 291 23.99 4.34 6.21
C SER A 291 24.66 3.18 5.48
N ARG A 292 26.01 3.15 5.42
CA ARG A 292 26.75 2.02 4.83
C ARG A 292 26.47 0.69 5.54
N LYS A 293 26.39 0.70 6.88
CA LYS A 293 26.07 -0.51 7.67
C LYS A 293 24.61 -0.92 7.52
N GLU A 294 23.69 0.06 7.51
CA GLU A 294 22.27 -0.20 7.30
C GLU A 294 22.06 -0.87 5.93
N LEU A 295 22.59 -0.29 4.86
CA LEU A 295 22.45 -0.83 3.51
C LEU A 295 23.06 -2.23 3.38
N LEU A 296 24.25 -2.45 3.95
CA LEU A 296 24.89 -3.77 3.99
C LEU A 296 23.98 -4.82 4.66
N GLU A 297 23.34 -4.46 5.77
CA GLU A 297 22.44 -5.35 6.49
C GLU A 297 21.15 -5.63 5.71
N LEU A 298 20.57 -4.61 5.06
CA LEU A 298 19.40 -4.78 4.20
C LEU A 298 19.68 -5.78 3.06
N ILE A 299 20.86 -5.68 2.42
CA ILE A 299 21.26 -6.61 1.35
C ILE A 299 21.53 -8.02 1.91
N ARG A 300 22.09 -8.14 3.12
CA ARG A 300 22.24 -9.45 3.79
C ARG A 300 20.89 -10.11 4.08
N GLN A 301 19.92 -9.35 4.57
CA GLN A 301 18.57 -9.87 4.81
C GLN A 301 17.90 -10.28 3.49
N HIS A 302 18.10 -9.51 2.43
CA HIS A 302 17.65 -9.90 1.09
C HIS A 302 18.26 -11.22 0.62
N TYR A 303 19.58 -11.39 0.78
CA TYR A 303 20.26 -12.65 0.47
C TYR A 303 19.73 -13.82 1.31
N LEU A 304 19.59 -13.63 2.63
CA LEU A 304 19.06 -14.63 3.55
C LEU A 304 17.65 -15.10 3.15
N HIS A 305 16.77 -14.16 2.82
CA HIS A 305 15.37 -14.46 2.52
C HIS A 305 15.12 -14.85 1.08
N THR A 306 16.03 -14.63 0.13
CA THR A 306 15.75 -14.91 -1.29
C THR A 306 16.78 -15.77 -1.99
N GLY A 307 17.98 -15.93 -1.43
CA GLY A 307 19.12 -16.57 -2.10
C GLY A 307 19.53 -15.83 -3.38
N SER A 308 19.31 -14.52 -3.45
CA SER A 308 19.64 -13.69 -4.63
C SER A 308 21.12 -13.81 -4.99
N ALA A 309 21.39 -14.20 -6.24
CA ALA A 309 22.76 -14.27 -6.76
C ALA A 309 23.37 -12.87 -6.90
N LEU A 310 22.56 -11.86 -7.23
CA LEU A 310 23.00 -10.46 -7.30
C LEU A 310 23.42 -9.96 -5.92
N ALA A 311 22.58 -10.17 -4.90
CA ALA A 311 22.91 -9.80 -3.53
C ALA A 311 24.18 -10.50 -3.04
N GLY A 312 24.34 -11.80 -3.34
CA GLY A 312 25.56 -12.55 -3.04
C GLY A 312 26.81 -11.89 -3.62
N ARG A 313 26.80 -11.57 -4.93
CA ARG A 313 27.91 -10.86 -5.59
C ARG A 313 28.20 -9.49 -4.98
N MET A 314 27.16 -8.74 -4.62
CA MET A 314 27.32 -7.43 -3.97
C MET A 314 27.95 -7.54 -2.59
N LEU A 315 27.61 -8.58 -1.82
CA LEU A 315 28.18 -8.82 -0.49
C LEU A 315 29.64 -9.28 -0.57
N ASP A 316 30.00 -10.08 -1.59
CA ASP A 316 31.36 -10.57 -1.80
C ASP A 316 32.34 -9.44 -2.18
N ASP A 317 31.89 -8.44 -2.94
CA ASP A 317 32.71 -7.29 -3.40
C ASP A 317 32.14 -5.95 -2.91
N TRP A 318 31.72 -5.90 -1.65
CA TRP A 318 30.97 -4.78 -1.08
C TRP A 318 31.62 -3.41 -1.26
N HIS A 319 32.95 -3.34 -1.09
CA HIS A 319 33.69 -2.08 -1.20
C HIS A 319 33.62 -1.46 -2.59
N ARG A 320 33.43 -2.27 -3.63
CA ARG A 320 33.21 -1.78 -4.98
C ARG A 320 31.78 -1.31 -5.18
N TYR A 321 30.81 -2.14 -4.80
CA TYR A 321 29.40 -1.85 -5.08
C TYR A 321 28.88 -0.63 -4.32
N ILE A 322 29.33 -0.41 -3.08
CA ILE A 322 28.83 0.68 -2.24
C ILE A 322 29.05 2.08 -2.84
N ASP A 323 30.10 2.26 -3.62
CA ASP A 323 30.43 3.57 -4.21
C ASP A 323 29.48 3.95 -5.37
N ASP A 324 28.78 2.97 -5.93
CA ASP A 324 27.76 3.16 -6.98
C ASP A 324 26.33 3.25 -6.39
N PHE A 325 26.17 3.26 -5.06
CA PHE A 325 24.86 3.48 -4.45
C PHE A 325 24.56 4.96 -4.23
N ILE A 326 23.35 5.35 -4.61
CA ILE A 326 22.76 6.65 -4.33
C ILE A 326 21.76 6.51 -3.19
N GLN A 327 21.90 7.37 -2.17
CA GLN A 327 20.92 7.58 -1.14
C GLN A 327 19.94 8.67 -1.57
N VAL A 328 18.65 8.39 -1.44
CA VAL A 328 17.55 9.32 -1.72
C VAL A 328 16.86 9.64 -0.40
N VAL A 329 16.87 10.92 -0.01
CA VAL A 329 16.29 11.39 1.25
C VAL A 329 15.46 12.65 1.01
N PRO A 330 14.24 12.75 1.57
CA PRO A 330 13.48 14.00 1.52
C PRO A 330 14.20 15.12 2.27
N ILE A 331 14.24 16.31 1.67
CA ILE A 331 15.01 17.46 2.19
C ILE A 331 14.54 17.81 3.61
N GLU A 332 13.22 17.92 3.79
CA GLU A 332 12.60 18.22 5.08
C GLU A 332 12.86 17.13 6.13
N TYR A 333 12.83 15.86 5.71
CA TYR A 333 13.10 14.74 6.59
C TYR A 333 14.56 14.75 7.07
N LYS A 334 15.51 15.00 6.17
CA LYS A 334 16.93 15.12 6.51
C LYS A 334 17.18 16.27 7.49
N ARG A 335 16.55 17.43 7.29
CA ARG A 335 16.64 18.58 8.20
C ARG A 335 16.22 18.19 9.61
N VAL A 336 15.05 17.56 9.76
CA VAL A 336 14.54 17.11 11.07
C VAL A 336 15.51 16.10 11.72
N LEU A 337 16.04 15.14 10.97
CA LEU A 337 17.01 14.18 11.50
C LEU A 337 18.30 14.83 12.00
N GLN A 338 18.82 15.82 11.28
CA GLN A 338 20.01 16.58 11.68
C GLN A 338 19.76 17.41 12.94
N GLU A 339 18.61 18.08 13.03
CA GLU A 339 18.19 18.82 14.22
C GLU A 339 18.10 17.90 15.46
N GLU A 340 17.51 16.72 15.30
CA GLU A 340 17.44 15.73 16.38
C GLU A 340 18.82 15.20 16.81
N GLN A 341 19.71 14.93 15.87
CA GLN A 341 21.08 14.50 16.17
C GLN A 341 21.86 15.59 16.92
N ASN A 342 21.76 16.84 16.48
CA ASN A 342 22.38 17.98 17.13
C ASN A 342 21.84 18.19 18.55
N ARG A 343 20.52 18.04 18.75
CA ARG A 343 19.91 18.09 20.08
C ARG A 343 20.44 17.00 21.00
N LYS A 344 20.49 15.74 20.53
CA LYS A 344 21.04 14.61 21.31
C LYS A 344 22.52 14.80 21.65
N LEU A 345 23.30 15.41 20.76
CA LEU A 345 24.70 15.73 21.02
C LEU A 345 24.85 16.82 22.08
N GLN A 346 24.04 17.88 22.01
CA GLN A 346 24.01 18.94 23.03
C GLN A 346 23.61 18.40 24.41
N GLU A 347 22.60 17.53 24.48
CA GLU A 347 22.18 16.87 25.73
C GLU A 347 23.32 16.03 26.34
N LYS A 348 24.06 15.28 25.51
CA LYS A 348 25.24 14.51 25.97
C LYS A 348 26.34 15.43 26.52
N ILE A 349 26.64 16.52 25.82
CA ILE A 349 27.65 17.49 26.26
C ILE A 349 27.25 18.13 27.60
N ALA A 350 25.97 18.53 27.74
CA ALA A 350 25.46 19.13 28.96
C ALA A 350 25.46 18.16 30.16
N ASN A 351 25.17 16.87 29.93
CA ASN A 351 25.25 15.86 30.97
C ASN A 351 26.70 15.61 31.42
N ILE A 352 27.65 15.51 30.48
CA ILE A 352 29.07 15.39 30.81
C ILE A 352 29.53 16.60 31.63
N GLN A 353 29.12 17.82 31.26
CA GLN A 353 29.46 19.04 32.00
C GLN A 353 28.83 19.16 33.39
N ARG A 354 27.79 18.36 33.71
CA ARG A 354 27.18 18.31 35.05
C ARG A 354 27.83 17.27 35.96
N ASP A 355 28.48 16.26 35.38
CA ASP A 355 29.15 15.18 36.11
C ASP A 355 30.63 15.52 36.44
N TYR A 356 31.14 16.65 35.94
CA TYR A 356 32.39 17.31 36.35
C TYR A 356 32.10 18.52 37.23
#